data_AF-A0A3D5NTQ7-F1
#
_entry.id   AF-A0A3D5NTQ7-F1
#
_cell.length_a   1.000
_cell.length_b   1.000
_cell.length_c   1.000
_cell.angle_alpha   90.00
_cell.angle_beta   90.00
_cell.angle_gamma   90.00
#
_symmetry.space_group_name_H-M   'P 1'
#
loop_
_entity.id
_entity.type
_entity.pdbx_description
1 polymer ?
#
loop_
_entity_poly.entity_id
_entity_poly.type
_entity_poly.pdbx_seq_one_letter_code
_entity_poly.pdbx_strand_id
1 'polypeptide(L)'
;MTNYLPMQLIYNGPGSPYSTVEQLFLKMIGSAKEKIFISSPYFIPSDSLMQALKVAVLSGIDVKIVFPEQYDHPPVGHASMTYIKELLDVGVEFYFYDKTAFY
;
A
#
# COMPACT_ATOMS: atom_id res chain seq x y z
N MET A 1 1.57 13.53 31.21
CA MET A 1 1.39 12.07 31.01
C MET A 1 2.09 11.70 29.71
N THR A 2 3.11 10.86 29.75
CA THR A 2 3.83 10.40 28.55
C THR A 2 2.90 9.50 27.75
N ASN A 3 2.59 9.87 26.51
CA ASN A 3 1.67 9.12 25.65
C ASN A 3 2.48 8.02 24.95
N TYR A 4 2.29 6.77 25.35
CA TYR A 4 2.91 5.62 24.68
C TYR A 4 2.04 5.20 23.50
N LEU A 5 2.60 5.20 22.30
CA LEU A 5 1.95 4.61 21.14
C LEU A 5 2.19 3.08 21.18
N PRO A 6 1.13 2.26 21.16
CA PRO A 6 1.29 0.81 21.14
C PRO A 6 1.98 0.37 19.85
N MET A 7 2.94 -0.55 19.98
CA MET A 7 3.64 -1.18 18.85
C MET A 7 3.21 -2.64 18.74
N GLN A 8 2.89 -3.08 17.53
CA GLN A 8 2.59 -4.48 17.24
C GLN A 8 3.75 -5.11 16.46
N LEU A 9 4.28 -6.22 16.97
CA LEU A 9 5.27 -7.04 16.29
C LEU A 9 4.58 -8.22 15.62
N ILE A 10 4.96 -8.50 14.37
CA ILE A 10 4.32 -9.54 13.54
C ILE A 10 5.41 -10.39 12.91
N TYR A 11 5.26 -11.71 13.03
CA TYR A 11 6.14 -12.68 12.39
C TYR A 11 5.46 -13.24 11.14
N ASN A 12 6.22 -13.31 10.04
CA ASN A 12 5.81 -13.98 8.81
C ASN A 12 7.00 -14.76 8.26
N GLY A 13 6.76 -16.00 7.85
CA GLY A 13 7.78 -16.91 7.36
C GLY A 13 7.16 -18.12 6.69
N PRO A 14 7.99 -18.98 6.05
CA PRO A 14 7.53 -20.09 5.22
C PRO A 14 6.72 -21.15 5.97
N GLY A 15 6.81 -21.19 7.31
CA GLY A 15 6.02 -22.08 8.16
C GLY A 15 4.70 -21.46 8.66
N SER A 16 4.36 -20.24 8.25
CA SER A 16 3.11 -19.60 8.68
C SER A 16 1.92 -20.25 7.97
N PRO A 17 0.90 -20.76 8.70
CA PRO A 17 -0.30 -21.32 8.08
C PRO A 17 -1.17 -20.25 7.40
N TYR A 18 -0.89 -18.97 7.64
CA TYR A 18 -1.67 -17.84 7.15
C TYR A 18 -0.79 -16.78 6.48
N SER A 19 -1.37 -16.04 5.53
CA SER A 19 -0.80 -14.81 4.95
C SER A 19 -0.88 -13.64 5.94
N THR A 20 -0.16 -13.73 7.06
CA THR A 20 -0.26 -12.79 8.19
C THR A 20 -0.09 -11.33 7.79
N VAL A 21 0.86 -11.02 6.92
CA VAL A 21 1.14 -9.66 6.45
C VAL A 21 -0.01 -9.12 5.60
N GLU A 22 -0.57 -9.95 4.72
CA GLU A 22 -1.71 -9.56 3.89
C GLU A 22 -2.96 -9.30 4.75
N GLN A 23 -3.25 -10.18 5.71
CA GLN A 23 -4.38 -10.01 6.64
C GLN A 23 -4.23 -8.74 7.49
N LEU A 24 -3.00 -8.41 7.90
CA LEU A 24 -2.72 -7.16 8.60
C LEU A 24 -3.06 -5.96 7.72
N PHE A 25 -2.58 -5.91 6.48
CA PHE A 25 -2.87 -4.79 5.58
C PHE A 25 -4.36 -4.66 5.31
N LEU A 26 -5.06 -5.77 5.06
CA LEU A 26 -6.53 -5.77 4.91
C LEU A 26 -7.23 -5.21 6.15
N LYS A 27 -6.79 -5.61 7.35
CA LYS A 27 -7.33 -5.09 8.61
C LYS A 27 -7.08 -3.59 8.76
N MET A 28 -5.87 -3.12 8.45
CA MET A 28 -5.53 -1.70 8.55
C MET A 28 -6.36 -0.86 7.56
N ILE A 29 -6.41 -1.27 6.29
CA ILE A 29 -7.21 -0.61 5.24
C ILE A 29 -8.69 -0.57 5.64
N GLY A 30 -9.29 -1.71 6.01
CA GLY A 30 -10.70 -1.79 6.40
C GLY A 30 -11.04 -1.08 7.71
N SER A 31 -10.03 -0.69 8.51
CA SER A 31 -10.22 0.07 9.75
C SER A 31 -9.99 1.57 9.63
N ALA A 32 -9.42 2.02 8.50
CA ALA A 32 -9.12 3.42 8.25
C ALA A 32 -10.40 4.27 8.31
N LYS A 33 -10.26 5.50 8.82
CA LYS A 33 -11.40 6.43 9.03
C LYS A 33 -11.31 7.69 8.18
N GLU A 34 -10.10 8.11 7.85
CA GLU A 34 -9.90 9.38 7.14
C GLU A 34 -8.92 9.22 6.00
N LYS A 35 -7.74 8.63 6.26
CA LYS A 35 -6.64 8.59 5.28
C LYS A 35 -5.88 7.27 5.30
N ILE A 36 -5.33 6.91 4.14
CA ILE A 36 -4.36 5.81 3.97
C ILE A 36 -3.17 6.35 3.18
N PHE A 37 -1.96 6.20 3.72
CA PHE A 37 -0.71 6.52 3.04
C PHE A 37 0.09 5.25 2.84
N ILE A 38 0.50 4.97 1.61
CA ILE A 38 1.33 3.82 1.26
C ILE A 38 2.58 4.33 0.54
N SER A 39 3.72 3.75 0.86
CA SER A 39 4.93 3.88 0.04
C SER A 39 5.46 2.49 -0.26
N SER A 40 5.72 2.21 -1.54
CA SER A 40 6.31 0.93 -1.94
C SER A 40 7.18 1.13 -3.19
N PRO A 41 8.42 0.62 -3.23
CA PRO A 41 9.22 0.61 -4.45
C PRO A 41 8.71 -0.43 -5.47
N TYR A 42 7.91 -1.41 -5.03
CA TYR A 42 7.34 -2.47 -5.86
C TYR A 42 5.86 -2.61 -5.54
N PHE A 43 5.01 -1.96 -6.32
CA PHE A 43 3.58 -1.91 -6.06
C PHE A 43 2.86 -2.99 -6.87
N ILE A 44 2.90 -4.22 -6.35
CA ILE A 44 2.19 -5.39 -6.89
C ILE A 44 1.29 -5.96 -5.78
N PRO A 45 0.16 -5.29 -5.49
CA PRO A 45 -0.79 -5.78 -4.49
C PRO A 45 -1.50 -7.06 -4.98
N SER A 46 -1.95 -7.88 -4.03
CA SER A 46 -2.90 -8.96 -4.34
C SER A 46 -4.26 -8.41 -4.73
N ASP A 47 -5.10 -9.24 -5.36
CA ASP A 47 -6.47 -8.87 -5.70
C ASP A 47 -7.27 -8.42 -4.47
N SER A 48 -7.07 -9.09 -3.33
CA SER A 48 -7.72 -8.74 -2.06
C SER A 48 -7.35 -7.32 -1.61
N LEU A 49 -6.07 -6.95 -1.71
CA LEU A 49 -5.60 -5.61 -1.35
C LEU A 49 -6.12 -4.55 -2.34
N MET A 50 -6.13 -4.87 -3.64
CA MET A 50 -6.70 -3.99 -4.67
C MET A 50 -8.16 -3.67 -4.38
N GLN A 51 -8.97 -4.69 -4.08
CA GLN A 51 -10.39 -4.48 -3.76
C GLN A 51 -10.57 -3.71 -2.46
N ALA A 52 -9.76 -3.99 -1.43
CA ALA A 52 -9.83 -3.26 -0.16
C ALA A 52 -9.52 -1.76 -0.34
N LEU A 53 -8.49 -1.41 -1.14
CA LEU A 53 -8.15 -0.03 -1.43
C LEU A 53 -9.26 0.68 -2.21
N LYS A 54 -9.84 0.03 -3.22
CA LYS A 54 -10.99 0.57 -3.96
C LYS A 54 -12.17 0.84 -3.04
N VAL A 55 -12.51 -0.12 -2.17
CA VAL A 55 -13.60 0.04 -1.19
C VAL A 55 -13.31 1.22 -0.26
N ALA A 56 -12.06 1.39 0.20
CA ALA A 56 -11.69 2.51 1.05
C ALA A 56 -11.91 3.85 0.34
N VAL A 57 -11.40 4.02 -0.89
CA VAL A 57 -11.59 5.26 -1.67
C VAL A 57 -13.07 5.54 -1.94
N LEU A 58 -13.82 4.52 -2.38
CA LEU A 58 -15.26 4.65 -2.65
C LEU A 58 -16.07 4.95 -1.38
N SER A 59 -15.51 4.65 -0.20
CA SER A 59 -16.09 5.00 1.11
C SER A 59 -15.70 6.41 1.57
N GLY A 60 -14.99 7.19 0.75
CA GLY A 60 -14.57 8.57 1.05
C GLY A 60 -13.26 8.70 1.82
N ILE A 61 -12.47 7.62 1.93
CA ILE A 61 -11.14 7.67 2.53
C ILE A 61 -10.15 8.27 1.53
N ASP A 62 -9.33 9.23 1.98
CA ASP A 62 -8.24 9.83 1.20
C ASP A 62 -7.08 8.84 1.10
N VAL A 63 -6.88 8.24 -0.06
CA VAL A 63 -5.84 7.24 -0.28
C VAL A 63 -4.74 7.82 -1.17
N LYS A 64 -3.52 7.82 -0.64
CA LYS A 64 -2.32 8.36 -1.28
C LYS A 64 -1.23 7.32 -1.33
N ILE A 65 -0.67 7.13 -2.53
CA ILE A 65 0.39 6.16 -2.75
C ILE A 65 1.61 6.86 -3.34
N VAL A 66 2.75 6.63 -2.70
CA VAL A 66 4.06 7.14 -3.09
C VAL A 66 4.81 6.02 -3.79
N PHE A 67 5.25 6.27 -5.02
CA PHE A 67 5.93 5.31 -5.89
C PHE A 67 7.21 5.93 -6.47
N PRO A 68 8.30 5.16 -6.72
CA PRO A 68 9.49 5.73 -7.34
C PRO A 68 9.20 6.24 -8.75
N GLU A 69 9.80 7.35 -9.16
CA GLU A 69 9.79 7.77 -10.57
C GLU A 69 10.60 6.82 -11.45
N GLN A 70 11.69 6.25 -10.91
CA GLN A 70 12.58 5.32 -11.62
C GLN A 70 12.70 4.00 -10.88
N TYR A 71 12.46 2.89 -11.59
CA TYR A 71 12.54 1.52 -11.07
C TYR A 71 13.92 0.91 -11.32
N ASP A 72 14.47 0.20 -10.34
CA ASP A 72 15.67 -0.62 -10.50
C ASP A 72 15.40 -1.95 -11.22
N HIS A 73 14.13 -2.39 -11.24
CA HIS A 73 13.65 -3.59 -11.91
C HIS A 73 12.53 -3.27 -12.91
N PRO A 74 12.86 -3.03 -14.20
CA PRO A 74 11.89 -2.58 -15.21
C PRO A 74 10.65 -3.47 -15.38
N PRO A 75 10.72 -4.82 -15.38
CA PRO A 75 9.52 -5.65 -15.49
C PRO A 75 8.53 -5.44 -14.34
N VAL A 76 9.05 -5.28 -13.12
CA VAL A 76 8.25 -5.03 -11.90
C VAL A 76 7.65 -3.63 -11.96
N GLY A 77 8.40 -2.64 -12.42
CA GLY A 77 7.90 -1.28 -12.66
C GLY A 77 6.74 -1.26 -13.67
N HIS A 78 6.89 -1.94 -14.80
CA HIS A 78 5.82 -2.05 -15.80
C HIS A 78 4.58 -2.77 -15.27
N ALA A 79 4.76 -3.85 -14.51
CA ALA A 79 3.64 -4.52 -13.84
C ALA A 79 2.95 -3.60 -12.82
N SER A 80 3.72 -2.82 -12.06
CA SER A 80 3.15 -1.86 -11.10
C SER A 80 2.24 -0.84 -11.79
N MET A 81 2.59 -0.37 -13.00
CA MET A 81 1.78 0.60 -13.75
C MET A 81 0.34 0.13 -14.01
N THR A 82 0.09 -1.16 -14.18
CA THR A 82 -1.27 -1.66 -14.43
C THR A 82 -2.16 -1.49 -13.19
N TYR A 83 -1.62 -1.80 -12.01
CA TYR A 83 -2.32 -1.61 -10.74
C TYR A 83 -2.50 -0.13 -10.39
N ILE A 84 -1.48 0.69 -10.66
CA ILE A 84 -1.54 2.14 -10.45
C ILE A 84 -2.65 2.76 -11.29
N LYS A 85 -2.71 2.41 -12.58
CA LYS A 85 -3.76 2.90 -13.47
C LYS A 85 -5.16 2.56 -12.94
N GLU A 86 -5.37 1.31 -12.53
CA GLU A 86 -6.66 0.86 -12.00
C GLU A 86 -7.07 1.58 -10.71
N LEU A 87 -6.10 1.95 -9.85
CA LEU A 87 -6.35 2.71 -8.63
C LEU A 87 -6.54 4.21 -8.88
N LEU A 88 -5.83 4.78 -9.85
CA LEU A 88 -6.05 6.16 -10.32
C LEU A 88 -7.49 6.35 -10.81
N ASP A 89 -8.00 5.39 -11.58
CA ASP A 89 -9.36 5.44 -12.15
C ASP A 89 -10.47 5.49 -11.08
N VAL A 90 -10.21 5.00 -9.86
CA VAL A 90 -11.17 5.05 -8.74
C VAL A 90 -10.93 6.22 -7.77
N GLY A 91 -9.89 7.04 -8.00
CA GLY A 91 -9.63 8.25 -7.21
C GLY A 91 -8.49 8.13 -6.17
N VAL A 92 -7.65 7.09 -6.24
CA VAL A 92 -6.38 7.09 -5.48
C VAL A 92 -5.44 8.13 -6.07
N GLU A 93 -4.81 8.94 -5.21
CA GLU A 93 -3.77 9.87 -5.64
C GLU A 93 -2.39 9.21 -5.62
N PHE A 94 -1.62 9.38 -6.70
CA PHE A 94 -0.25 8.89 -6.79
C PHE A 94 0.76 10.02 -6.84
N TYR A 95 1.86 9.85 -6.11
CA TYR A 95 2.97 10.77 -6.04
C TYR A 95 4.25 10.02 -6.40
N PHE A 96 5.08 10.64 -7.23
CA PHE A 96 6.36 10.06 -7.62
C PHE A 96 7.49 10.77 -6.88
N TYR A 97 8.34 9.99 -6.21
CA TYR A 97 9.56 10.53 -5.61
C TYR A 97 10.73 10.37 -6.57
N ASP A 98 11.58 11.39 -6.60
CA ASP A 98 12.81 11.38 -7.38
C ASP A 98 13.83 10.38 -6.79
N LYS A 99 14.73 9.90 -7.64
CA LYS A 99 15.85 9.03 -7.30
C LYS A 99 16.71 9.54 -6.16
N THR A 100 16.70 10.82 -5.82
CA THR A 100 17.49 11.36 -4.70
C THR A 100 16.79 11.29 -3.34
N ALA A 101 15.51 10.89 -3.30
CA ALA A 101 14.70 11.02 -2.08
C ALA A 101 15.04 10.02 -0.95
N PHE A 102 15.63 8.87 -1.27
CA PHE A 102 15.91 7.79 -0.31
C PHE A 102 17.35 7.25 -0.35
N TYR A 103 18.30 8.06 -0.85
CA TYR A 103 19.74 7.74 -0.87
C TYR A 103 20.55 8.68 0.03
#